data_AF-A0A934SVA6-F1
#
_entry.id   AF-A0A934SVA6-F1
#
_cell.length_a   1.000
_cell.length_b   1.000
_cell.length_c   1.000
_cell.angle_alpha   90.00
_cell.angle_beta   90.00
_cell.angle_gamma   90.00
#
_symmetry.space_group_name_H-M   'P 1'
#
loop_
_entity.id
_entity.type
_entity.pdbx_description
1 polymer ?
#
loop_
_entity_poly.entity_id
_entity_poly.type
_entity_poly.pdbx_seq_one_letter_code
_entity_poly.pdbx_strand_id
1 'polypeptide(L)'
;MRIEKQTDSALNKHGVLLIWLDPHMHWYGRANGKPGRTLTFSDVAVQFCLAIKGLFDLPLRQAMDLTEKLLYRMGLNWAVPDFSTVSRRRKQLREVVGYGISRKGWHLLVDDYGIQIMSVGEWKIRPEIRNDRRQWLKLEVAIELR
;
A
#
# COMPACT_ATOMS: atom_id res chain seq x y z
N MET A 1 -15.55 33.97 -7.48
CA MET A 1 -14.73 32.79 -7.11
C MET A 1 -14.11 33.05 -5.75
N ARG A 2 -14.71 32.51 -4.69
CA ARG A 2 -14.27 32.71 -3.30
C ARG A 2 -14.28 31.32 -2.67
N ILE A 3 -13.11 30.72 -2.53
CA ILE A 3 -12.96 29.50 -1.72
C ILE A 3 -12.52 30.00 -0.35
N GLU A 4 -13.44 29.90 0.59
CA GLU A 4 -13.25 30.31 1.98
C GLU A 4 -12.17 29.48 2.66
N LYS A 5 -11.35 30.16 3.46
CA LYS A 5 -10.50 29.57 4.50
C LYS A 5 -11.30 29.51 5.80
N GLN A 6 -11.48 28.33 6.37
CA GLN A 6 -11.45 28.03 7.82
C GLN A 6 -11.61 26.51 8.01
N THR A 7 -10.98 25.83 8.97
CA THR A 7 -10.79 26.24 10.37
C THR A 7 -9.55 25.60 11.01
N ASP A 8 -9.00 26.36 11.94
CA ASP A 8 -7.82 26.13 12.77
C ASP A 8 -8.08 25.12 13.92
N SER A 9 -6.98 24.61 14.49
CA SER A 9 -6.79 24.06 15.84
C SER A 9 -7.32 22.68 16.31
N ALA A 10 -7.96 21.84 15.48
CA ALA A 10 -8.17 20.40 15.79
C ALA A 10 -7.59 19.42 14.74
N LEU A 11 -7.02 19.95 13.65
CA LEU A 11 -6.74 19.21 12.41
C LEU A 11 -5.31 18.66 12.29
N ASN A 12 -4.44 18.90 13.28
CA ASN A 12 -2.98 18.63 13.16
C ASN A 12 -2.56 17.18 13.42
N LYS A 13 -3.48 16.26 13.74
CA LYS A 13 -3.14 14.86 14.06
C LYS A 13 -3.48 13.85 12.97
N HIS A 14 -4.22 14.25 11.94
CA HIS A 14 -4.68 13.33 10.91
C HIS A 14 -4.09 13.67 9.55
N GLY A 15 -3.63 12.64 8.85
CA GLY A 15 -3.09 12.68 7.51
C GLY A 15 -3.88 11.78 6.60
N VAL A 16 -3.53 11.80 5.32
CA VAL A 16 -4.22 10.99 4.32
C VAL A 16 -3.26 9.96 3.73
N LEU A 17 -3.66 8.70 3.70
CA LEU A 17 -3.03 7.67 2.89
C LEU A 17 -3.82 7.50 1.59
N LEU A 18 -3.18 7.77 0.46
CA LEU A 18 -3.69 7.50 -0.87
C LEU A 18 -3.07 6.22 -1.41
N ILE A 19 -3.86 5.16 -1.53
CA ILE A 19 -3.44 3.88 -2.09
C ILE A 19 -3.81 3.85 -3.57
N TRP A 20 -2.80 3.61 -4.41
CA TRP A 20 -2.90 3.43 -5.85
C TRP A 20 -2.48 2.01 -6.16
N LEU A 21 -3.38 1.23 -6.75
CA LEU A 21 -3.15 -0.17 -7.02
C LEU A 21 -3.49 -0.49 -8.47
N ASP A 22 -2.58 -1.18 -9.14
CA ASP A 22 -2.81 -1.71 -10.49
C ASP A 22 -3.70 -2.97 -10.42
N PRO A 23 -4.96 -2.93 -10.88
CA PRO A 23 -5.86 -4.08 -10.81
C PRO A 23 -5.42 -5.26 -11.69
N HIS A 24 -4.45 -5.06 -12.58
CA HIS A 24 -3.94 -6.09 -13.48
C HIS A 24 -2.63 -6.72 -13.01
N MET A 25 -2.07 -6.27 -11.87
CA MET A 25 -0.83 -6.83 -11.35
C MET A 25 -0.98 -8.28 -10.87
N HIS A 26 0.14 -8.99 -10.85
CA HIS A 26 0.28 -10.35 -10.36
C HIS A 26 0.30 -10.37 -8.83
N TRP A 27 -0.90 -10.43 -8.24
CA TRP A 27 -1.05 -10.62 -6.80
C TRP A 27 -0.61 -12.02 -6.33
N TYR A 28 -0.91 -13.03 -7.13
CA TYR A 28 -0.56 -14.42 -6.84
C TYR A 28 0.82 -14.77 -7.39
N GLY A 29 1.49 -15.73 -6.75
CA GLY A 29 2.81 -16.16 -7.20
C GLY A 29 2.72 -16.94 -8.51
N ARG A 30 3.76 -16.80 -9.34
CA ARG A 30 3.84 -17.50 -10.62
C ARG A 30 4.48 -18.87 -10.42
N ALA A 31 3.94 -19.89 -11.08
CA ALA A 31 4.60 -21.19 -11.18
C ALA A 31 5.95 -21.00 -11.91
N ASN A 32 7.04 -21.43 -11.26
CA ASN A 32 8.40 -21.28 -11.81
C ASN A 32 8.96 -22.60 -12.38
N GLY A 33 8.14 -23.66 -12.46
CA GLY A 33 8.51 -24.96 -12.99
C GLY A 33 9.58 -25.72 -12.20
N LYS A 34 10.04 -25.19 -11.05
CA LYS A 34 11.07 -25.82 -10.23
C LYS A 34 10.44 -26.82 -9.24
N PRO A 35 11.12 -27.94 -8.93
CA PRO A 35 10.69 -28.85 -7.88
C PRO A 35 10.57 -28.11 -6.54
N GLY A 36 9.38 -28.15 -5.93
CA GLY A 36 9.09 -27.47 -4.67
C GLY A 36 7.68 -26.86 -4.64
N ARG A 37 7.28 -26.34 -3.47
CA ARG A 37 5.99 -25.67 -3.31
C ARG A 37 6.02 -24.32 -4.05
N THR A 38 5.15 -24.15 -5.04
CA THR A 38 4.94 -22.87 -5.72
C THR A 38 4.48 -21.82 -4.70
N LEU A 39 5.04 -20.61 -4.79
CA LEU A 39 4.62 -19.50 -3.94
C LEU A 39 3.17 -19.14 -4.28
N THR A 40 2.27 -19.19 -3.29
CA THR A 40 0.85 -18.84 -3.50
C THR A 40 0.67 -17.34 -3.78
N PHE A 41 1.54 -16.49 -3.23
CA PHE A 41 1.47 -15.04 -3.34
C PHE A 41 2.74 -14.46 -3.95
N SER A 42 2.65 -13.33 -4.65
CA SER A 42 3.82 -12.62 -5.15
C SER A 42 4.61 -11.97 -4.02
N ASP A 43 5.84 -11.54 -4.30
CA ASP A 43 6.63 -10.75 -3.35
C ASP A 43 5.93 -9.41 -3.06
N VAL A 44 5.33 -8.79 -4.08
CA VAL A 44 4.59 -7.53 -3.98
C VAL A 44 3.40 -7.65 -3.03
N ALA A 45 2.62 -8.74 -3.10
CA ALA A 45 1.51 -8.97 -2.18
C ALA A 45 1.97 -9.04 -0.70
N VAL A 46 3.11 -9.68 -0.45
CA VAL A 46 3.69 -9.76 0.90
C VAL A 46 4.25 -8.40 1.33
N GLN A 47 4.91 -7.67 0.44
CA GLN A 47 5.40 -6.32 0.72
C GLN A 47 4.24 -5.36 1.02
N PHE A 48 3.09 -5.50 0.35
CA PHE A 48 1.92 -4.65 0.59
C PHE A 48 1.39 -4.84 2.00
N CYS A 49 1.24 -6.09 2.42
CA CYS A 49 0.88 -6.48 3.78
C CYS A 49 1.83 -5.86 4.83
N LEU A 50 3.14 -5.87 4.57
CA LEU A 50 4.14 -5.26 5.44
C LEU A 50 4.09 -3.73 5.43
N ALA A 51 3.80 -3.11 4.27
CA ALA A 51 3.62 -1.67 4.14
C ALA A 51 2.40 -1.18 4.94
N ILE A 52 1.25 -1.87 4.83
CA ILE A 52 0.06 -1.60 5.64
C ILE A 52 0.37 -1.76 7.14
N LYS A 53 1.09 -2.82 7.51
CA LYS A 53 1.54 -3.04 8.89
C LYS A 53 2.38 -1.88 9.42
N GLY A 54 3.27 -1.32 8.60
CA GLY A 54 4.09 -0.16 8.95
C GLY A 54 3.26 1.12 9.04
N LEU A 55 2.57 1.47 7.96
CA LEU A 55 1.84 2.73 7.79
C LEU A 55 0.76 2.97 8.87
N PHE A 56 0.11 1.91 9.33
CA PHE A 56 -0.90 1.98 10.39
C PHE A 56 -0.37 1.58 11.78
N ASP A 57 0.92 1.22 11.88
CA ASP A 57 1.58 0.62 13.05
C ASP A 57 0.74 -0.44 13.76
N LEU A 58 0.27 -1.42 13.00
CA LEU A 58 -0.55 -2.50 13.52
C LEU A 58 0.30 -3.74 13.87
N PRO A 59 -0.18 -4.60 14.78
CA PRO A 59 0.27 -5.99 14.83
C PRO A 59 0.05 -6.68 13.48
N LEU A 60 0.95 -7.59 13.10
CA LEU A 60 0.92 -8.21 11.76
C LEU A 60 -0.41 -8.91 11.45
N ARG A 61 -1.07 -9.54 12.43
CA ARG A 61 -2.38 -10.17 12.21
C ARG A 61 -3.46 -9.16 11.83
N GLN A 62 -3.56 -8.05 12.57
CA GLN A 62 -4.52 -6.99 12.27
C GLN A 62 -4.24 -6.31 10.93
N ALA A 63 -2.96 -6.21 10.55
CA ALA A 63 -2.60 -5.68 9.23
C ALA A 63 -3.12 -6.57 8.08
N MET A 64 -3.23 -7.89 8.26
CA MET A 64 -3.79 -8.79 7.23
C MET A 64 -5.29 -8.55 7.09
N ASP A 65 -6.01 -8.47 8.22
CA ASP A 65 -7.45 -8.20 8.24
C ASP A 65 -7.78 -6.81 7.64
N LEU A 66 -6.94 -5.80 7.92
CA LEU A 66 -7.06 -4.49 7.30
C LEU A 66 -6.79 -4.55 5.80
N THR A 67 -5.75 -5.29 5.39
CA THR A 67 -5.41 -5.48 3.97
C THR A 67 -6.60 -6.07 3.20
N GLU A 68 -7.25 -7.09 3.75
CA GLU A 68 -8.43 -7.72 3.15
C GLU A 68 -9.57 -6.71 2.97
N LYS A 69 -9.86 -5.92 4.01
CA LYS A 69 -10.88 -4.86 3.96
C LYS A 69 -10.55 -3.78 2.93
N LEU A 70 -9.28 -3.38 2.81
CA LEU A 70 -8.84 -2.38 1.83
C LEU A 70 -9.04 -2.90 0.40
N LEU A 71 -8.61 -4.14 0.12
CA LEU A 71 -8.79 -4.77 -1.19
C LEU A 71 -10.27 -4.91 -1.54
N TYR A 72 -11.10 -5.36 -0.60
CA TYR A 72 -12.54 -5.43 -0.78
C TYR A 72 -13.16 -4.07 -1.12
N ARG A 73 -12.78 -3.00 -0.41
CA ARG A 73 -13.24 -1.62 -0.71
C ARG A 73 -12.77 -1.10 -2.06
N MET A 74 -11.65 -1.61 -2.58
CA MET A 74 -11.16 -1.32 -3.93
C MET A 74 -11.85 -2.18 -5.00
N GLY A 75 -12.78 -3.08 -4.62
CA GLY A 75 -13.46 -3.98 -5.54
C GLY A 75 -12.62 -5.17 -5.99
N LEU A 76 -11.53 -5.47 -5.28
CA LEU A 76 -10.62 -6.57 -5.60
C LEU A 76 -10.92 -7.79 -4.73
N ASN A 77 -11.22 -8.92 -5.36
CA ASN A 77 -11.46 -10.19 -4.67
C ASN A 77 -10.18 -11.04 -4.53
N TRP A 78 -9.08 -10.40 -4.13
CA TRP A 78 -7.81 -11.08 -3.95
C TRP A 78 -7.66 -11.61 -2.53
N ALA A 79 -7.29 -12.89 -2.40
CA ALA A 79 -7.00 -13.48 -1.10
C ALA A 79 -5.76 -12.81 -0.48
N VAL A 80 -5.74 -12.64 0.84
CA VAL A 80 -4.59 -12.04 1.54
C VAL A 80 -3.64 -13.12 2.06
N PRO A 81 -2.31 -12.92 1.95
CA PRO A 81 -1.34 -13.79 2.60
C PRO A 81 -1.61 -13.93 4.11
N ASP A 82 -1.60 -15.15 4.64
CA ASP A 82 -1.76 -15.35 6.08
C ASP A 82 -0.53 -14.91 6.89
N PHE A 83 -0.70 -14.74 8.20
CA PHE A 83 0.37 -14.34 9.11
C PHE A 83 1.64 -15.19 8.94
N SER A 84 1.47 -16.51 8.82
CA SER A 84 2.58 -17.47 8.71
C SER A 84 3.36 -17.26 7.41
N THR A 85 2.67 -16.98 6.30
CA THR A 85 3.27 -16.70 5.00
C THR A 85 4.05 -15.40 5.03
N VAL A 86 3.46 -14.32 5.54
CA VAL A 86 4.14 -13.02 5.61
C VAL A 86 5.33 -13.07 6.55
N SER A 87 5.18 -13.68 7.73
CA SER A 87 6.25 -13.78 8.73
C SER A 87 7.48 -14.52 8.20
N ARG A 88 7.27 -15.67 7.53
CA ARG A 88 8.38 -16.44 6.93
C ARG A 88 9.08 -15.68 5.80
N ARG A 89 8.32 -15.00 4.95
CA ARG A 89 8.85 -14.34 3.75
C ARG A 89 9.44 -12.96 4.02
N ARG A 90 9.05 -12.28 5.11
CA ARG A 90 9.61 -10.98 5.50
C ARG A 90 11.15 -10.99 5.51
N LYS A 91 11.78 -12.07 5.97
CA LYS A 91 13.25 -12.18 6.05
C LYS A 91 13.95 -12.20 4.69
N GLN A 92 13.25 -12.65 3.65
CA GLN A 92 13.79 -12.81 2.29
C GLN A 92 13.51 -11.59 1.41
N LEU A 93 12.56 -10.75 1.82
CA LEU A 93 12.17 -9.55 1.11
C LEU A 93 12.94 -8.36 1.64
N ARG A 94 13.37 -7.49 0.73
CA ARG A 94 13.82 -6.15 1.15
C ARG A 94 12.64 -5.48 1.86
N GLU A 95 12.89 -5.03 3.09
CA GLU A 95 11.91 -4.27 3.84
C GLU A 95 11.50 -3.06 2.98
N VAL A 96 10.20 -2.80 2.91
CA VAL A 96 9.70 -1.64 2.17
C VAL A 96 10.37 -0.41 2.78
N VAL A 97 11.13 0.31 1.96
CA VAL A 97 11.99 1.42 2.37
C VAL A 97 11.20 2.35 3.29
N GLY A 98 11.78 2.68 4.44
CA GLY A 98 11.15 3.51 5.45
C GLY A 98 10.64 4.82 4.83
N TYR A 99 9.37 5.11 5.06
CA TYR A 99 8.79 6.40 4.72
C TYR A 99 9.23 7.42 5.79
N GLY A 100 9.56 8.64 5.37
CA GLY A 100 9.99 9.72 6.28
C GLY A 100 8.87 10.21 7.21
N ILE A 101 8.98 11.40 7.78
CA ILE A 101 7.86 12.04 8.49
C ILE A 101 7.12 12.94 7.48
N SER A 102 5.80 12.76 7.35
CA SER A 102 4.96 13.60 6.48
C SER A 102 3.77 14.13 7.24
N ARG A 103 3.68 15.47 7.36
CA ARG A 103 2.56 16.16 8.01
C ARG A 103 1.26 16.17 7.19
N LYS A 104 1.32 15.75 5.93
CA LYS A 104 0.16 15.75 5.01
C LYS A 104 -0.31 14.34 4.66
N GLY A 105 0.48 13.32 4.99
CA GLY A 105 0.22 11.93 4.65
C GLY A 105 1.06 11.39 3.49
N TRP A 106 0.64 10.25 2.94
CA TRP A 106 1.43 9.38 2.07
C TRP A 106 0.65 8.94 0.83
N HIS A 107 1.38 8.66 -0.23
CA HIS A 107 0.93 7.94 -1.41
C HIS A 107 1.62 6.57 -1.43
N LEU A 108 0.83 5.51 -1.48
CA LEU A 108 1.29 4.14 -1.63
C LEU A 108 0.93 3.66 -3.02
N LEU A 109 1.92 3.32 -3.83
CA LEU A 109 1.77 2.86 -5.20
C LEU A 109 2.18 1.40 -5.25
N VAL A 110 1.37 0.58 -5.91
CA VAL A 110 1.54 -0.87 -5.92
C VAL A 110 1.26 -1.39 -7.32
N ASP A 111 2.27 -2.01 -7.93
CA ASP A 111 2.16 -2.65 -9.22
C ASP A 111 3.06 -3.88 -9.36
N ASP A 112 3.14 -4.44 -10.57
CA ASP A 112 3.98 -5.60 -10.88
C ASP A 112 5.48 -5.41 -10.62
N TYR A 113 5.96 -4.17 -10.62
CA TYR A 113 7.37 -3.86 -10.39
C TYR A 113 7.69 -3.68 -8.91
N GLY A 114 6.69 -3.42 -8.08
CA GLY A 114 6.83 -3.41 -6.64
C GLY A 114 5.99 -2.36 -5.94
N ILE A 115 6.54 -1.86 -4.84
CA ILE A 115 5.88 -0.89 -3.96
C ILE A 115 6.72 0.36 -3.83
N GLN A 116 6.05 1.51 -3.96
CA GLN A 116 6.65 2.81 -3.71
C GLN A 116 5.80 3.58 -2.71
N ILE A 117 6.43 4.10 -1.65
CA ILE A 117 5.79 4.99 -0.69
C ILE A 117 6.39 6.39 -0.88
N MET A 118 5.54 7.39 -0.98
CA MET A 118 5.95 8.78 -1.20
C MET A 118 5.16 9.72 -0.30
N SER A 119 5.79 10.79 0.17
CA SER A 119 5.05 11.87 0.82
C SER A 119 4.21 12.64 -0.21
N VAL A 120 3.15 13.32 0.25
CA VAL A 120 2.33 14.23 -0.59
C VAL A 120 3.18 15.31 -1.26
N GLY A 121 4.29 15.72 -0.66
CA GLY A 121 5.22 16.70 -1.24
C GLY A 121 5.97 16.16 -2.46
N GLU A 122 6.48 14.93 -2.36
CA GLU A 122 7.21 14.25 -3.44
C GLU A 122 6.32 13.81 -4.59
N TRP A 123 5.02 13.56 -4.32
CA TRP A 123 4.05 13.14 -5.34
C TRP A 123 4.01 14.07 -6.56
N LYS A 124 4.17 15.39 -6.36
CA LYS A 124 4.16 16.39 -7.44
C LYS A 124 5.25 16.18 -8.49
N ILE A 125 6.26 15.34 -8.21
CA ILE A 125 7.44 15.14 -9.04
C ILE A 125 7.30 13.87 -9.93
N ARG A 126 6.21 13.10 -9.84
CA ARG A 126 5.95 11.89 -10.66
C ARG A 126 4.83 12.11 -11.69
N PRO A 127 5.14 12.63 -12.89
CA PRO A 127 4.17 12.72 -13.99
C PRO A 127 3.83 11.37 -14.63
N GLU A 128 4.65 10.33 -14.40
CA GLU A 128 4.54 9.02 -15.05
C GLU A 128 3.22 8.29 -14.76
N ILE A 129 2.68 8.39 -13.54
CA ILE A 129 1.39 7.76 -13.19
C ILE A 129 0.21 8.51 -13.82
N ARG A 130 0.35 9.83 -13.99
CA ARG A 130 -0.64 10.65 -14.70
C ARG A 130 -0.67 10.35 -16.20
N ASN A 131 0.45 9.88 -16.75
CA ASN A 131 0.61 9.54 -18.16
C ASN A 131 0.61 8.02 -18.40
N ASP A 132 0.31 7.25 -17.36
CA ASP A 132 0.23 5.81 -17.44
C ASP A 132 -1.10 5.41 -18.08
N ARG A 133 -1.04 4.45 -19.01
CA ARG A 133 -2.23 3.87 -19.63
C ARG A 133 -2.94 2.88 -18.70
N ARG A 134 -2.34 2.53 -17.57
CA ARG A 134 -2.95 1.65 -16.56
C ARG A 134 -4.18 2.28 -15.93
N GLN A 135 -5.20 1.45 -15.75
CA GLN A 135 -6.41 1.82 -15.03
C GLN A 135 -6.18 1.66 -13.53
N TRP A 136 -5.57 2.66 -12.91
CA TRP A 136 -5.27 2.62 -11.47
C TRP A 136 -6.54 2.65 -10.61
N LEU A 137 -6.62 1.76 -9.64
CA LEU A 137 -7.60 1.85 -8.56
C LEU A 137 -7.06 2.75 -7.46
N LYS A 138 -7.87 3.74 -7.05
CA LYS A 138 -7.50 4.71 -6.01
C LYS A 138 -8.39 4.55 -4.78
N LEU A 139 -7.79 4.45 -3.60
CA LEU A 139 -8.49 4.48 -2.31
C LEU A 139 -7.87 5.54 -1.39
N GLU A 140 -8.71 6.36 -0.78
CA GLU A 140 -8.32 7.35 0.21
C GLU A 140 -8.71 6.88 1.62
N VAL A 141 -7.74 6.90 2.52
CA VAL A 141 -7.90 6.46 3.91
C VAL A 141 -7.33 7.52 4.84
N ALA A 142 -8.12 7.97 5.81
CA ALA A 142 -7.62 8.82 6.88
C ALA A 142 -6.72 8.01 7.82
N ILE A 143 -5.56 8.56 8.15
CA ILE A 143 -4.59 7.96 9.08
C ILE A 143 -4.26 8.95 10.19
N GLU A 144 -3.89 8.44 11.36
CA GLU A 144 -3.31 9.27 12.41
C GLU A 144 -1.81 9.44 12.13
N LEU A 145 -1.36 10.69 12.08
CA LEU A 145 0.05 11.04 11.88
C LEU A 145 0.77 11.00 13.23
N ARG A 146 2.01 10.54 13.19
CA ARG A 146 2.95 10.56 14.31
C ARG A 146 3.83 11.79 14.27
#